data_AF-A0A521ZTR2-F1
#
_entry.id   AF-A0A521ZTR2-F1
#
_cell.length_a   1.000
_cell.length_b   1.000
_cell.length_c   1.000
_cell.angle_alpha   90.00
_cell.angle_beta   90.00
_cell.angle_gamma   90.00
#
_symmetry.space_group_name_H-M   'P 1'
#
loop_
_entity.id
_entity.type
_entity.pdbx_description
1 polymer ?
#
loop_
_entity_poly.entity_id
_entity_poly.type
_entity_poly.pdbx_seq_one_letter_code
_entity_poly.pdbx_strand_id
1 'polypeptide(L)'
;MAAKARNGKDRNYVSVWFWMFAMLVMALPCINIVMILVWAFLGENESRKNYFRALILWFLFWVAVWIAVMAFGFWPEILKQIELWKKSYTGH
;
A
#
# COMPACT_ATOMS: atom_id res chain seq x y z
N MET A 1 -41.46 24.90 -11.38
CA MET A 1 -40.36 23.93 -11.32
C MET A 1 -39.32 24.48 -10.37
N ALA A 2 -39.26 23.97 -9.13
CA ALA A 2 -38.40 24.52 -8.09
C ALA A 2 -36.93 24.27 -8.43
N ALA A 3 -36.17 25.35 -8.58
CA ALA A 3 -34.71 25.28 -8.63
C ALA A 3 -34.23 24.68 -7.31
N LYS A 4 -33.81 23.41 -7.36
CA LYS A 4 -33.12 22.75 -6.27
C LYS A 4 -31.85 23.54 -5.99
N ALA A 5 -31.90 24.39 -4.98
CA ALA A 5 -30.73 25.11 -4.48
C ALA A 5 -29.61 24.08 -4.33
N ARG A 6 -28.56 24.22 -5.13
CA ARG A 6 -27.34 23.42 -5.01
C ARG A 6 -26.70 23.80 -3.69
N ASN A 7 -27.16 23.17 -2.62
CA ASN A 7 -26.61 23.31 -1.29
C ASN A 7 -25.12 22.92 -1.40
N GLY A 8 -24.23 23.87 -1.14
CA GLY A 8 -22.79 23.78 -1.40
C GLY A 8 -22.09 22.77 -0.50
N LYS A 9 -22.37 21.48 -0.70
CA LYS A 9 -21.77 20.35 0.01
C LYS A 9 -20.66 19.67 -0.80
N ASP A 10 -20.10 20.35 -1.80
CA ASP A 10 -19.03 19.85 -2.67
C ASP A 10 -17.65 20.31 -2.19
N ARG A 11 -17.41 20.24 -0.89
CA ARG A 11 -16.17 20.71 -0.32
C ARG A 11 -15.40 19.51 0.24
N ASN A 12 -14.92 18.67 -0.69
CA ASN A 12 -13.93 17.60 -0.50
C ASN A 12 -12.51 18.14 -0.22
N TYR A 13 -12.42 19.25 0.51
CA TYR A 13 -11.15 19.82 0.93
C TYR A 13 -10.80 19.23 2.29
N VAL A 14 -9.53 18.87 2.44
CA VAL A 14 -8.97 18.45 3.72
C VAL A 14 -8.20 19.64 4.27
N SER A 15 -8.46 20.02 5.52
CA SER A 15 -7.80 21.17 6.13
C SER A 15 -6.30 20.92 6.28
N VAL A 16 -5.50 22.00 6.20
CA VAL A 16 -4.04 21.94 6.45
C VAL A 16 -3.75 21.38 7.85
N TRP A 17 -4.55 21.78 8.84
CA TRP A 17 -4.45 21.26 10.21
C TRP A 17 -4.61 19.75 10.30
N PHE A 18 -5.52 19.16 9.52
CA PHE A 18 -5.62 17.71 9.45
C PHE A 18 -4.34 17.09 8.90
N TRP A 19 -3.76 17.65 7.83
CA TRP A 19 -2.53 17.11 7.24
C TRP A 19 -1.34 17.20 8.20
N MET A 20 -1.21 18.30 8.94
CA MET A 20 -0.19 18.43 9.98
C MET A 20 -0.35 17.35 11.05
N PHE A 21 -1.58 17.12 11.53
CA PHE A 21 -1.87 16.06 12.49
C PHE A 21 -1.62 14.66 11.90
N ALA A 22 -2.04 14.44 10.65
CA ALA A 22 -1.85 13.17 9.97
C ALA A 22 -0.37 12.82 9.82
N MET A 23 0.47 13.79 9.44
CA MET A 23 1.92 13.60 9.35
C MET A 23 2.55 13.27 10.72
N LEU A 24 2.11 13.93 11.80
CA LEU A 24 2.58 13.63 13.15
C LEU A 24 2.21 12.21 13.59
N VAL A 25 0.96 11.79 13.35
CA VAL A 25 0.49 10.44 13.64
C VAL A 25 1.24 9.39 12.82
N MET A 26 1.47 9.67 11.54
CA MET A 26 2.19 8.77 10.63
C MET A 26 3.67 8.63 11.01
N ALA A 27 4.25 9.58 11.74
CA ALA A 27 5.62 9.45 12.28
C ALA A 27 5.72 8.38 13.39
N LEU A 28 4.62 8.01 14.03
CA LEU A 28 4.60 7.02 15.12
C LEU A 28 4.38 5.60 14.56
N PRO A 29 5.32 4.65 14.72
CA PRO A 29 5.29 3.38 13.98
C PRO A 29 4.06 2.51 14.28
N CYS A 30 3.72 2.30 15.56
CA CYS A 30 2.59 1.44 15.94
C CYS A 30 1.24 2.09 15.63
N ILE A 31 1.13 3.40 15.88
CA ILE A 31 -0.13 4.13 15.72
C ILE A 31 -0.41 4.39 14.23
N ASN A 32 0.62 4.64 13.43
CA ASN A 32 0.51 4.87 11.99
C ASN A 32 -0.33 3.77 11.33
N ILE A 33 0.04 2.50 11.50
CA ILE A 33 -0.63 1.38 10.85
C ILE A 33 -2.13 1.34 11.19
N VAL A 34 -2.48 1.48 12.47
CA VAL A 34 -3.89 1.50 12.91
C VAL A 34 -4.62 2.69 12.29
N MET A 35 -3.98 3.86 12.27
CA MET A 35 -4.60 5.08 11.79
C MET A 35 -4.79 5.12 10.27
N ILE A 36 -3.91 4.50 9.46
CA ILE A 36 -4.20 4.39 8.01
C ILE A 36 -5.46 3.54 7.78
N LEU A 37 -5.66 2.46 8.54
CA LEU A 37 -6.86 1.62 8.42
C LEU A 37 -8.12 2.41 8.84
N VAL A 38 -8.06 3.06 10.01
CA VAL A 38 -9.17 3.89 10.50
C VAL A 38 -9.53 4.96 9.47
N TRP A 39 -8.57 5.70 8.94
CA TRP A 39 -8.85 6.74 7.95
C TRP A 39 -9.23 6.21 6.57
N ALA A 40 -8.74 5.04 6.15
CA ALA A 40 -9.11 4.39 4.90
C ALA A 40 -10.54 3.82 4.88
N PHE A 41 -11.07 3.41 6.03
CA PHE A 41 -12.38 2.75 6.13
C PHE A 41 -13.45 3.61 6.82
N LEU A 42 -13.10 4.28 7.92
CA LEU A 42 -14.01 5.06 8.77
C LEU A 42 -13.90 6.58 8.54
N GLY A 43 -13.02 7.05 7.65
CA GLY A 43 -12.89 8.47 7.34
C GLY A 43 -14.14 9.05 6.68
N GLU A 44 -14.60 10.21 7.16
CA GLU A 44 -15.80 10.90 6.67
C GLU A 44 -15.61 11.64 5.34
N ASN A 45 -14.38 12.14 5.07
CA ASN A 45 -14.08 12.84 3.83
C ASN A 45 -13.59 11.86 2.76
N GLU A 46 -14.22 11.89 1.59
CA GLU A 46 -13.95 10.93 0.52
C GLU A 46 -12.53 11.06 -0.04
N SER A 47 -12.04 12.29 -0.26
CA SER A 47 -10.66 12.50 -0.73
C SER A 47 -9.60 12.02 0.26
N ARG A 48 -9.84 12.20 1.56
CA ARG A 48 -8.96 11.70 2.63
C ARG A 48 -8.97 10.17 2.68
N LYS A 49 -10.17 9.58 2.61
CA LYS A 49 -10.36 8.13 2.58
C LYS A 49 -9.63 7.50 1.40
N ASN A 50 -9.76 8.11 0.21
CA ASN A 50 -9.11 7.64 -1.00
C ASN A 50 -7.58 7.70 -0.90
N TYR A 51 -7.02 8.75 -0.29
CA TYR A 51 -5.59 8.84 -0.04
C TYR A 51 -5.06 7.66 0.81
N PHE A 52 -5.71 7.34 1.93
CA PHE A 52 -5.26 6.23 2.77
C PHE A 52 -5.51 4.85 2.14
N ARG A 53 -6.58 4.70 1.35
CA ARG A 53 -6.77 3.50 0.52
C ARG A 53 -5.67 3.35 -0.53
N ALA A 54 -5.24 4.43 -1.15
CA ALA A 54 -4.13 4.41 -2.10
C ALA A 54 -2.81 3.99 -1.41
N LEU A 55 -2.55 4.44 -0.17
CA LEU A 55 -1.38 3.98 0.59
C LEU A 55 -1.41 2.45 0.82
N ILE A 56 -2.57 1.88 1.14
CA ILE A 56 -2.74 0.43 1.29
C ILE A 56 -2.46 -0.29 -0.05
N LEU A 57 -2.99 0.23 -1.15
CA LEU A 57 -2.77 -0.35 -2.49
C LEU A 57 -1.29 -0.28 -2.90
N TRP A 58 -0.62 0.84 -2.67
CA TRP A 58 0.81 0.97 -2.92
C TRP A 58 1.64 0.03 -2.06
N PHE A 59 1.28 -0.14 -0.79
CA PHE A 59 1.93 -1.11 0.08
C PHE A 59 1.79 -2.54 -0.46
N LEU A 60 0.58 -2.96 -0.83
CA LEU A 60 0.33 -4.28 -1.42
C LEU A 60 1.08 -4.48 -2.73
N PHE A 61 1.13 -3.44 -3.57
CA PHE A 61 1.91 -3.46 -4.81
C PHE A 61 3.40 -3.70 -4.54
N TRP A 62 4.00 -2.97 -3.60
CA TRP A 62 5.42 -3.14 -3.27
C TRP A 62 5.71 -4.50 -2.64
N VAL A 63 4.82 -5.03 -1.81
CA VAL A 63 4.92 -6.40 -1.28
C VAL A 63 4.93 -7.41 -2.43
N ALA A 64 4.01 -7.28 -3.39
CA ALA A 64 3.96 -8.17 -4.56
C ALA A 64 5.23 -8.08 -5.42
N VAL A 65 5.75 -6.87 -5.66
CA VAL A 65 7.00 -6.65 -6.38
C VAL A 65 8.18 -7.31 -5.65
N TRP A 66 8.27 -7.16 -4.32
CA TRP A 66 9.32 -7.79 -3.51
C TRP A 66 9.28 -9.31 -3.61
N ILE A 67 8.10 -9.92 -3.53
CA ILE A 67 7.92 -11.36 -3.69
C ILE A 67 8.39 -11.80 -5.08
N ALA A 68 8.00 -11.07 -6.13
CA ALA A 68 8.43 -11.37 -7.49
C ALA A 68 9.95 -11.29 -7.64
N VAL A 69 10.59 -10.25 -7.11
CA VAL A 69 12.06 -10.08 -7.16
C VAL A 69 12.77 -11.22 -6.41
N MET A 70 12.29 -11.62 -5.23
CA MET A 70 12.86 -12.76 -4.52
C MET A 70 12.71 -14.06 -5.30
N ALA A 71 11.54 -14.29 -5.91
CA ALA A 71 11.30 -15.45 -6.75
C ALA A 71 12.26 -15.45 -7.95
N PHE A 72 12.30 -14.39 -8.75
CA PHE A 72 13.15 -14.30 -9.94
C PHE A 72 14.65 -14.25 -9.62
N GLY A 73 15.06 -13.63 -8.53
CA GLY A 73 16.47 -13.49 -8.15
C GLY A 73 17.06 -14.76 -7.54
N PHE A 74 16.27 -15.51 -6.78
CA PHE A 74 16.69 -16.79 -6.20
C PHE A 74 16.50 -17.97 -7.18
N TRP A 75 15.65 -17.82 -8.19
CA TRP A 75 15.42 -18.82 -9.24
C TRP A 75 16.68 -19.32 -9.95
N PRO A 76 17.57 -18.47 -10.50
CA PRO A 76 18.77 -18.95 -11.20
C PRO A 76 19.75 -19.69 -10.26
N GLU A 77 19.81 -19.31 -8.99
CA GLU A 77 20.64 -20.00 -8.00
C GLU A 77 20.10 -21.40 -7.70
N ILE A 78 18.78 -21.55 -7.52
CA ILE A 78 18.15 -22.87 -7.36
C ILE A 78 18.45 -23.77 -8.56
N LEU A 79 18.32 -23.25 -9.78
CA LEU A 79 18.60 -24.01 -11.01
C LEU A 79 20.05 -24.49 -11.05
N LYS A 80 20.99 -23.63 -10.68
CA LYS A 80 22.42 -23.98 -10.61
C LYS A 80 22.69 -25.09 -9.59
N GLN A 81 22.07 -25.04 -8.42
CA GLN A 81 22.20 -26.08 -7.40
C GLN A 81 21.65 -27.43 -7.90
N ILE A 82 20.51 -27.41 -8.60
CA ILE A 82 19.91 -28.61 -9.19
C ILE A 82 20.81 -29.20 -10.27
N GLU A 83 21.41 -28.37 -11.12
CA GLU A 83 22.33 -28.81 -12.17
C GLU A 83 23.60 -29.44 -11.58
N LEU A 84 24.16 -28.85 -10.52
CA LEU A 84 25.30 -29.41 -9.79
C LEU A 84 24.96 -30.76 -9.18
N TRP A 85 23.81 -30.89 -8.53
CA TRP A 85 23.35 -32.17 -7.98
C TRP A 85 23.18 -33.20 -9.09
N LYS A 86 22.51 -32.83 -10.19
CA LYS A 86 22.34 -33.72 -11.34
C LYS A 86 23.70 -34.21 -11.87
N LYS A 87 24.68 -33.31 -12.03
CA LYS A 87 26.04 -33.65 -12.45
C LYS A 87 26.75 -34.61 -11.47
N SER A 88 26.50 -34.48 -10.18
CA SER A 88 27.02 -35.40 -9.16
C SER A 88 26.38 -36.80 -9.23
N TYR A 89 25.12 -36.92 -9.64
CA TYR A 89 24.41 -38.20 -9.74
C TYR A 89 24.64 -38.91 -11.08
N THR A 90 24.95 -38.18 -12.15
CA THR A 90 25.19 -38.74 -13.49
C THR A 90 26.67 -39.01 -13.76
N GLY A 91 27.44 -39.38 -12.74
CA GLY A 91 28.88 -39.65 -12.83
C GLY A 91 29.27 -40.71 -13.87
N HIS A 92 29.52 -40.24 -15.10
CA HIS A 92 30.48 -40.74 -16.08
C HIS A 92 31.42 -39.59 -16.41
#